data_AF-A0A5Q0Q719-F1
#
_entry.id   AF-A0A5Q0Q719-F1
#
_cell.length_a   1.000
_cell.length_b   1.000
_cell.length_c   1.000
_cell.angle_alpha   90.00
_cell.angle_beta   90.00
_cell.angle_gamma   90.00
#
_symmetry.space_group_name_H-M   'P 1'
#
loop_
_entity.id
_entity.type
_entity.pdbx_description
1 polymer ?
#
loop_
_entity_poly.entity_id
_entity_poly.type
_entity_poly.pdbx_seq_one_letter_code
_entity_poly.pdbx_strand_id
1 'polypeptide(L)'
;MKNYITSIILLCFVLAFAQDNHAQILKKLEKKIEQKVNQRINRKTDKIIDKGLDKVEEGIDGKMGKSEKASPQNNQSSKQIDPNDYIISKFDFISGDKVLFVDAFDQEEKGDFPLDWNTNGSGEIVTIHNLKGNWLKIPDNAISFPELNTTLPQNFTVEFDLFYPDGTTRPPITFGFSEVVNPAKTSIQHKKIFYFHIPPTIKDNVGYSTSLYSGREITQSWPANKMAGKVIRISIAVNSSRIRLYIDARKIFDLPKAFDANELRNNFHFRAAPLIPKPQDGFYLRNLRIAESGLDARSQFVNSGKYSTTGILFEVGSANIMPHSFGILKDMADILIEKPDMMLKIIGHTDNDGGTQLNMELSRKRAAAVKMILEKEFGINANRLSIDGKGSSEPFSRIASPEAKAKNRRVEFIKL
;
A
#
# COMPACT_ATOMS: atom_id res chain seq x y z
N MET A 1 -31.30 -14.29 45.23
CA MET A 1 -30.80 -14.74 43.91
C MET A 1 -31.79 -14.60 42.75
N LYS A 2 -33.12 -14.52 42.96
CA LYS A 2 -34.09 -14.41 41.85
C LYS A 2 -34.16 -13.03 41.14
N ASN A 3 -33.75 -11.93 41.79
CA ASN A 3 -33.87 -10.58 41.20
C ASN A 3 -32.66 -10.13 40.36
N TYR A 4 -31.55 -10.89 40.39
CA TYR A 4 -30.37 -10.61 39.56
C TYR A 4 -30.48 -11.25 38.17
N ILE A 5 -31.22 -12.35 38.05
CA ILE A 5 -31.38 -13.09 36.80
C ILE A 5 -32.31 -12.32 35.83
N THR A 6 -33.33 -11.64 36.34
CA THR A 6 -34.24 -10.82 35.53
C THR A 6 -33.59 -9.55 34.97
N SER A 7 -32.63 -8.96 35.68
CA SER A 7 -31.90 -7.76 35.18
C SER A 7 -30.86 -8.10 34.10
N ILE A 8 -30.26 -9.29 34.15
CA ILE A 8 -29.29 -9.75 33.13
C ILE A 8 -30.01 -10.11 31.82
N ILE A 9 -31.21 -10.68 31.89
CA ILE A 9 -32.00 -11.02 30.70
C ILE A 9 -32.50 -9.75 29.98
N LEU A 10 -32.82 -8.68 30.71
CA LEU A 10 -33.23 -7.40 30.12
C LEU A 10 -32.06 -6.66 29.43
N LEU A 11 -30.83 -6.77 29.97
CA LEU A 11 -29.63 -6.17 29.39
C LEU A 11 -29.17 -6.88 28.10
N CYS A 12 -29.35 -8.21 28.03
CA CYS A 12 -29.10 -8.99 26.81
C CYS A 12 -30.10 -8.66 25.68
N PHE A 13 -31.33 -8.26 26.02
CA PHE A 13 -32.33 -7.88 25.03
C PHE A 13 -32.04 -6.51 24.38
N VAL A 14 -31.45 -5.56 25.13
CA VAL A 14 -31.06 -4.25 24.59
C VAL A 14 -29.81 -4.35 23.69
N LEU A 15 -28.91 -5.29 23.95
CA LEU A 15 -27.73 -5.55 23.10
C LEU A 15 -28.06 -6.28 21.79
N ALA A 16 -29.17 -7.01 21.73
CA ALA A 16 -29.61 -7.71 20.51
C ALA A 16 -30.15 -6.73 19.44
N PHE A 17 -30.78 -5.62 19.84
CA PHE A 17 -31.31 -4.62 18.89
C PHE A 17 -30.27 -3.58 18.42
N ALA A 18 -29.06 -3.57 19.00
CA ALA A 18 -27.97 -2.70 18.54
C ALA A 18 -27.23 -3.28 17.31
N GLN A 19 -27.35 -4.58 17.02
CA GLN A 19 -26.63 -5.22 15.92
C GLN A 19 -27.28 -5.00 14.54
N ASP A 20 -28.59 -4.77 14.48
CA ASP A 20 -29.29 -4.55 13.21
C ASP A 20 -28.99 -3.17 12.59
N ASN A 21 -28.76 -2.14 13.42
CA ASN A 21 -28.44 -0.79 12.95
C ASN A 21 -27.06 -0.71 12.26
N HIS A 22 -26.06 -1.46 12.74
CA HIS A 22 -24.73 -1.49 12.13
C HIS A 22 -24.72 -2.26 10.80
N ALA A 23 -25.46 -3.37 10.69
CA ALA A 23 -25.59 -4.13 9.45
C ALA A 23 -26.31 -3.34 8.35
N GLN A 24 -27.27 -2.47 8.72
CA GLN A 24 -28.01 -1.65 7.77
C GLN A 24 -27.21 -0.44 7.27
N ILE A 25 -26.27 0.09 8.08
CA ILE A 25 -25.31 1.12 7.66
C ILE A 25 -24.28 0.54 6.69
N LEU A 26 -23.73 -0.65 6.97
CA LEU A 26 -22.78 -1.36 6.08
C LEU A 26 -23.40 -1.66 4.72
N LYS A 27 -24.64 -2.19 4.68
CA LYS A 27 -25.38 -2.42 3.42
C LYS A 27 -25.70 -1.14 2.66
N LYS A 28 -25.96 -0.02 3.36
CA LYS A 28 -26.16 1.29 2.71
C LYS A 28 -24.87 1.85 2.13
N LEU A 29 -23.73 1.61 2.77
CA LEU A 29 -22.40 2.02 2.30
C LEU A 29 -22.00 1.22 1.05
N GLU A 30 -22.24 -0.09 1.06
CA GLU A 30 -22.04 -1.01 -0.06
C GLU A 30 -22.84 -0.58 -1.31
N LYS A 31 -24.16 -0.34 -1.16
CA LYS A 31 -25.00 0.20 -2.25
C LYS A 31 -24.55 1.56 -2.76
N LYS A 32 -24.03 2.44 -1.89
CA LYS A 32 -23.59 3.79 -2.26
C LYS A 32 -22.25 3.77 -3.00
N ILE A 33 -21.39 2.79 -2.69
CA ILE A 33 -20.13 2.52 -3.40
C ILE A 33 -20.44 1.97 -4.80
N GLU A 34 -21.34 0.98 -4.92
CA GLU A 34 -21.81 0.47 -6.22
C GLU A 34 -22.40 1.59 -7.09
N GLN A 35 -23.25 2.46 -6.53
CA GLN A 35 -23.84 3.59 -7.24
C GLN A 35 -22.80 4.62 -7.72
N LYS A 36 -21.78 4.93 -6.91
CA LYS A 36 -20.70 5.86 -7.29
C LYS A 36 -19.77 5.27 -8.35
N VAL A 37 -19.51 3.97 -8.33
CA VAL A 37 -18.72 3.26 -9.35
C VAL A 37 -19.46 3.28 -10.68
N ASN A 38 -20.76 2.98 -10.69
CA ASN A 38 -21.60 3.02 -11.90
C ASN A 38 -21.75 4.45 -12.46
N GLN A 39 -21.88 5.48 -11.61
CA GLN A 39 -21.91 6.88 -12.07
C GLN A 39 -20.58 7.39 -12.65
N ARG A 40 -19.44 6.79 -12.27
CA ARG A 40 -18.10 7.17 -12.76
C ARG A 40 -17.74 6.49 -14.09
N ILE A 41 -18.38 5.35 -14.39
CA ILE A 41 -18.25 4.64 -15.67
C ILE A 41 -19.06 5.35 -16.77
N ASN A 42 -20.29 5.79 -16.49
CA ASN A 42 -21.12 6.44 -17.52
C ASN A 42 -20.60 7.83 -17.93
N ARG A 43 -20.04 8.62 -17.01
CA ARG A 43 -19.54 9.98 -17.33
C ARG A 43 -18.24 10.03 -18.15
N LYS A 44 -17.48 8.93 -18.22
CA LYS A 44 -16.26 8.84 -19.05
C LYS A 44 -16.53 8.23 -20.42
N THR A 45 -17.59 7.43 -20.56
CA THR A 45 -17.98 6.83 -21.84
C THR A 45 -18.70 7.85 -22.73
N ASP A 46 -19.63 8.64 -22.17
CA ASP A 46 -20.40 9.61 -22.97
C ASP A 46 -19.54 10.75 -23.53
N LYS A 47 -18.52 11.21 -22.78
CA LYS A 47 -17.61 12.29 -23.24
C LYS A 47 -16.57 11.88 -24.30
N ILE A 48 -16.32 10.57 -24.44
CA ILE A 48 -15.38 10.04 -25.44
C ILE A 48 -16.13 9.69 -26.74
N ILE A 49 -17.41 9.29 -26.62
CA ILE A 49 -18.27 9.00 -27.76
C ILE A 49 -18.68 10.30 -28.46
N ASP A 50 -19.13 11.33 -27.74
CA ASP A 50 -19.55 12.61 -28.37
C ASP A 50 -18.38 13.34 -29.05
N LYS A 51 -17.18 13.34 -28.47
CA LYS A 51 -15.98 13.94 -29.10
C LYS A 51 -15.42 13.13 -30.28
N GLY A 52 -15.79 11.86 -30.39
CA GLY A 52 -15.42 10.99 -31.51
C GLY A 52 -16.40 11.10 -32.68
N LEU A 53 -17.69 11.29 -32.40
CA LEU A 53 -18.73 11.43 -33.42
C LEU A 53 -18.77 12.82 -34.05
N ASP A 54 -18.55 13.89 -33.29
CA ASP A 54 -18.52 15.27 -33.83
C ASP A 54 -17.33 15.50 -34.80
N LYS A 55 -16.29 14.67 -34.74
CA LYS A 55 -15.13 14.74 -35.65
C LYS A 55 -15.27 13.90 -36.93
N VAL A 56 -16.29 13.04 -37.00
CA VAL A 56 -16.52 12.17 -38.16
C VAL A 56 -17.64 12.71 -39.05
N GLU A 57 -18.48 13.62 -38.56
CA GLU A 57 -19.54 14.25 -39.38
C GLU A 57 -19.10 15.51 -40.17
N GLU A 58 -17.94 16.11 -39.90
CA GLU A 58 -17.44 17.27 -40.68
C GLU A 58 -16.48 16.91 -41.85
N GLY A 59 -16.30 15.62 -42.16
CA GLY A 59 -15.20 15.17 -43.05
C GLY A 59 -15.56 14.37 -44.29
N ILE A 60 -16.83 14.05 -44.56
CA ILE A 60 -17.19 13.14 -45.68
C ILE A 60 -18.39 13.69 -46.46
N ASP A 61 -18.14 14.78 -47.19
CA ASP A 61 -18.91 15.11 -48.39
C ASP A 61 -18.03 14.83 -49.62
N GLY A 62 -18.41 13.80 -50.39
CA GLY A 62 -17.94 13.61 -51.77
C GLY A 62 -16.99 12.43 -52.03
N LYS A 63 -17.55 11.24 -52.25
CA LYS A 63 -17.54 10.53 -53.56
C LYS A 63 -17.93 9.05 -53.39
N MET A 64 -18.99 8.68 -54.09
CA MET A 64 -19.46 7.30 -54.31
C MET A 64 -18.42 6.43 -55.03
N GLY A 65 -18.36 5.15 -54.66
CA GLY A 65 -17.61 4.14 -55.42
C GLY A 65 -17.65 2.71 -54.87
N LYS A 66 -18.79 2.02 -55.08
CA LYS A 66 -19.00 0.55 -55.21
C LYS A 66 -18.75 -0.39 -54.02
N SER A 67 -19.71 -1.29 -53.90
CA SER A 67 -20.02 -2.22 -52.82
C SER A 67 -19.27 -3.55 -52.88
N GLU A 68 -19.05 -4.20 -51.74
CA GLU A 68 -19.39 -5.63 -51.54
C GLU A 68 -19.51 -6.00 -50.04
N LYS A 69 -20.26 -7.08 -49.80
CA LYS A 69 -21.09 -7.38 -48.61
C LYS A 69 -20.32 -7.85 -47.37
N ALA A 70 -20.79 -7.46 -46.18
CA ALA A 70 -20.74 -8.28 -44.97
C ALA A 70 -21.91 -7.96 -44.03
N SER A 71 -22.74 -8.96 -43.73
CA SER A 71 -23.86 -8.91 -42.78
C SER A 71 -23.37 -8.72 -41.34
N PRO A 72 -24.10 -8.02 -40.45
CA PRO A 72 -23.70 -7.88 -39.05
C PRO A 72 -24.00 -9.18 -38.31
N GLN A 73 -22.94 -9.91 -37.92
CA GLN A 73 -23.07 -10.96 -36.92
C GLN A 73 -23.14 -10.34 -35.53
N ASN A 74 -24.30 -10.55 -34.93
CA ASN A 74 -24.65 -10.23 -33.56
C ASN A 74 -23.85 -11.17 -32.62
N ASN A 75 -22.75 -10.70 -32.04
CA ASN A 75 -22.06 -11.41 -30.96
C ASN A 75 -22.16 -10.58 -29.67
N GLN A 76 -23.29 -10.74 -28.98
CA GLN A 76 -23.35 -10.53 -27.54
C GLN A 76 -22.50 -11.61 -26.87
N SER A 77 -21.22 -11.32 -26.67
CA SER A 77 -20.42 -12.04 -25.69
C SER A 77 -20.74 -11.47 -24.31
N SER A 78 -21.71 -12.10 -23.64
CA SER A 78 -21.86 -11.97 -22.19
C SER A 78 -20.52 -12.33 -21.55
N LYS A 79 -19.77 -11.33 -21.07
CA LYS A 79 -18.60 -11.55 -20.22
C LYS A 79 -19.05 -12.37 -19.02
N GLN A 80 -18.67 -13.65 -18.98
CA GLN A 80 -18.70 -14.44 -17.76
C GLN A 80 -17.87 -13.69 -16.72
N ILE A 81 -18.56 -13.22 -15.68
CA ILE A 81 -17.96 -12.63 -14.50
C ILE A 81 -17.19 -13.75 -13.80
N ASP A 82 -15.89 -13.54 -13.54
CA ASP A 82 -15.06 -14.47 -12.77
C ASP A 82 -15.66 -14.61 -11.36
N PRO A 83 -16.01 -15.83 -10.89
CA PRO A 83 -16.56 -16.05 -9.56
C PRO A 83 -15.71 -15.51 -8.40
N ASN A 84 -14.43 -15.20 -8.65
CA ASN A 84 -13.53 -14.59 -7.66
C ASN A 84 -13.72 -13.07 -7.44
N ASP A 85 -14.56 -12.39 -8.23
CA ASP A 85 -14.76 -10.92 -8.14
C ASP A 85 -15.58 -10.46 -6.92
N TYR A 86 -16.09 -11.36 -6.07
CA TYR A 86 -16.96 -11.02 -4.93
C TYR A 86 -16.31 -11.08 -3.54
N ILE A 87 -14.99 -11.23 -3.43
CA ILE A 87 -14.30 -11.20 -2.12
C ILE A 87 -13.53 -9.90 -1.94
N ILE A 88 -14.19 -8.88 -1.39
CA ILE A 88 -13.54 -7.65 -0.91
C ILE A 88 -12.87 -7.97 0.44
N SER A 89 -11.60 -8.35 0.40
CA SER A 89 -10.77 -8.40 1.61
C SER A 89 -10.59 -6.97 2.14
N LYS A 90 -10.98 -6.72 3.39
CA LYS A 90 -10.78 -5.40 4.03
C LYS A 90 -9.29 -5.07 4.05
N PHE A 91 -8.90 -4.00 3.37
CA PHE A 91 -7.54 -3.49 3.46
C PHE A 91 -7.34 -2.79 4.80
N ASP A 92 -6.64 -3.46 5.72
CA ASP A 92 -6.42 -3.07 7.11
C ASP A 92 -4.94 -2.78 7.42
N PHE A 93 -4.12 -2.59 6.39
CA PHE A 93 -2.72 -2.21 6.56
C PHE A 93 -2.59 -0.79 7.13
N ILE A 94 -1.79 -0.65 8.18
CA ILE A 94 -1.43 0.63 8.79
C ILE A 94 0.09 0.78 8.65
N SER A 95 0.52 1.78 7.89
CA SER A 95 1.93 2.10 7.72
C SER A 95 2.54 2.57 9.05
N GLY A 96 3.75 2.08 9.39
CA GLY A 96 4.47 2.52 10.58
C GLY A 96 4.82 4.01 10.53
N ASP A 97 4.87 4.68 11.67
CA ASP A 97 5.06 6.14 11.77
C ASP A 97 6.52 6.55 12.01
N LYS A 98 7.30 5.69 12.68
CA LYS A 98 8.74 5.89 12.92
C LYS A 98 9.57 5.15 11.88
N VAL A 99 10.02 5.89 10.88
CA VAL A 99 10.87 5.38 9.79
C VAL A 99 12.20 4.86 10.32
N LEU A 100 12.53 3.62 9.95
CA LEU A 100 13.77 2.92 10.27
C LEU A 100 14.71 2.89 9.05
N PHE A 101 14.16 2.74 7.85
CA PHE A 101 14.89 2.76 6.59
C PHE A 101 13.97 3.28 5.48
N VAL A 102 14.54 4.05 4.55
CA VAL A 102 13.83 4.56 3.37
C VAL A 102 14.82 4.68 2.24
N ASP A 103 14.45 4.13 1.08
CA ASP A 103 15.23 4.34 -0.13
C ASP A 103 14.32 4.37 -1.36
N ALA A 104 14.31 5.53 -2.02
CA ALA A 104 13.59 5.75 -3.27
C ALA A 104 14.51 5.69 -4.50
N PHE A 105 15.82 5.58 -4.27
CA PHE A 105 16.92 5.63 -5.24
C PHE A 105 17.04 6.94 -6.04
N ASP A 106 16.28 7.97 -5.66
CA ASP A 106 16.22 9.24 -6.41
C ASP A 106 17.51 10.07 -6.30
N GLN A 107 18.43 9.72 -5.39
CA GLN A 107 19.73 10.38 -5.21
C GLN A 107 20.92 9.55 -5.72
N GLU A 108 20.67 8.32 -6.16
CA GLU A 108 21.70 7.40 -6.63
C GLU A 108 22.09 7.69 -8.08
N GLU A 109 23.37 7.46 -8.41
CA GLU A 109 23.86 7.52 -9.79
C GLU A 109 23.41 6.28 -10.58
N LYS A 110 23.08 6.48 -11.86
CA LYS A 110 22.63 5.37 -12.71
C LYS A 110 23.81 4.46 -13.07
N GLY A 111 23.59 3.15 -13.00
CA GLY A 111 24.62 2.14 -13.19
C GLY A 111 25.30 1.71 -11.88
N ASP A 112 25.18 2.51 -10.82
CA ASP A 112 25.77 2.17 -9.53
C ASP A 112 24.87 1.24 -8.72
N PHE A 113 25.49 0.46 -7.84
CA PHE A 113 24.78 -0.23 -6.77
C PHE A 113 24.64 0.71 -5.57
N PRO A 114 23.45 0.84 -4.94
CA PRO A 114 23.22 1.78 -3.84
C PRO A 114 24.19 1.59 -2.67
N LEU A 115 24.65 2.69 -2.08
CA LEU A 115 25.66 2.67 -1.02
C LEU A 115 25.14 2.09 0.30
N ASP A 116 23.88 2.37 0.63
CA ASP A 116 23.25 1.88 1.87
C ASP A 116 22.67 0.45 1.71
N TRP A 117 23.24 -0.33 0.79
CA TRP A 117 22.82 -1.70 0.48
C TRP A 117 24.02 -2.64 0.38
N ASN A 118 23.77 -3.92 0.67
CA ASN A 118 24.75 -5.00 0.49
C ASN A 118 24.20 -6.05 -0.49
N THR A 119 25.08 -6.68 -1.26
CA THR A 119 24.73 -7.78 -2.17
C THR A 119 25.81 -8.86 -2.22
N ASN A 120 25.44 -10.11 -2.53
CA ASN A 120 26.41 -11.17 -2.87
C ASN A 120 26.65 -11.33 -4.38
N GLY A 121 25.98 -10.52 -5.19
CA GLY A 121 26.01 -10.58 -6.64
C GLY A 121 26.25 -9.19 -7.21
N SER A 122 25.50 -8.86 -8.25
CA SER A 122 25.49 -7.53 -8.87
C SER A 122 24.10 -6.91 -8.72
N GLY A 123 23.97 -5.68 -9.17
CA GLY A 123 22.75 -4.90 -9.25
C GLY A 123 23.14 -3.49 -9.70
N GLU A 124 22.17 -2.72 -10.13
CA GLU A 124 22.42 -1.37 -10.61
C GLU A 124 21.14 -0.54 -10.52
N ILE A 125 21.30 0.75 -10.33
CA ILE A 125 20.23 1.72 -10.47
C ILE A 125 19.96 2.00 -11.95
N VAL A 126 18.72 1.79 -12.35
CA VAL A 126 18.26 1.98 -13.73
C VAL A 126 17.02 2.87 -13.79
N THR A 127 16.74 3.35 -15.00
CA THR A 127 15.43 3.93 -15.35
C THR A 127 14.69 2.98 -16.28
N ILE A 128 13.40 2.81 -16.06
CA ILE A 128 12.55 1.93 -16.87
C ILE A 128 11.66 2.80 -17.75
N HIS A 129 11.60 2.48 -19.05
CA HIS A 129 10.79 3.23 -20.00
C HIS A 129 9.33 3.33 -19.54
N ASN A 130 8.76 4.54 -19.57
CA ASN A 130 7.40 4.87 -19.10
C ASN A 130 7.12 4.69 -17.60
N LEU A 131 8.12 4.36 -16.78
CA LEU A 131 7.99 4.38 -15.33
C LEU A 131 8.78 5.54 -14.74
N LYS A 132 8.20 6.18 -13.72
CA LYS A 132 8.85 7.30 -13.05
C LYS A 132 9.96 6.81 -12.11
N GLY A 133 10.97 7.66 -11.94
CA GLY A 133 12.07 7.56 -10.97
C GLY A 133 13.03 6.39 -11.21
N ASN A 134 13.91 6.20 -10.22
CA ASN A 134 15.00 5.25 -10.26
C ASN A 134 14.58 3.91 -9.64
N TRP A 135 15.14 2.82 -10.17
CA TRP A 135 14.82 1.45 -9.79
C TRP A 135 16.10 0.66 -9.54
N LEU A 136 16.17 -0.06 -8.44
CA LEU A 136 17.22 -1.04 -8.21
C LEU A 136 16.88 -2.32 -8.96
N LYS A 137 17.73 -2.70 -9.92
CA LYS A 137 17.69 -3.98 -10.61
C LYS A 137 18.38 -5.05 -9.76
N ILE A 138 17.67 -6.13 -9.48
CA ILE A 138 18.21 -7.35 -8.88
C ILE A 138 18.25 -8.43 -9.96
N PRO A 139 19.43 -8.74 -10.53
CA PRO A 139 19.58 -9.73 -11.59
C PRO A 139 19.42 -11.16 -11.05
N ASP A 140 19.28 -12.12 -11.96
CA ASP A 140 19.29 -13.56 -11.63
C ASP A 140 20.48 -13.95 -10.74
N ASN A 141 20.21 -14.84 -9.79
CA ASN A 141 21.18 -15.36 -8.83
C ASN A 141 21.87 -14.30 -7.95
N ALA A 142 21.16 -13.20 -7.65
CA ALA A 142 21.61 -12.19 -6.71
C ALA A 142 20.70 -12.10 -5.48
N ILE A 143 21.29 -11.73 -4.35
CA ILE A 143 20.56 -11.32 -3.15
C ILE A 143 21.04 -9.94 -2.69
N SER A 144 20.10 -9.08 -2.32
CA SER A 144 20.38 -7.70 -1.91
C SER A 144 19.63 -7.35 -0.63
N PHE A 145 20.30 -6.62 0.24
CA PHE A 145 19.84 -6.26 1.58
C PHE A 145 19.99 -4.74 1.75
N PRO A 146 18.97 -3.99 2.20
CA PRO A 146 19.21 -2.68 2.80
C PRO A 146 20.09 -2.84 4.05
N GLU A 147 21.02 -1.91 4.25
CA GLU A 147 21.84 -1.85 5.45
C GLU A 147 21.07 -1.20 6.61
N LEU A 148 20.60 -2.03 7.54
CA LEU A 148 19.87 -1.54 8.71
C LEU A 148 20.82 -1.22 9.85
N ASN A 149 20.79 0.03 10.33
CA ASN A 149 21.55 0.47 11.50
C ASN A 149 20.96 -0.01 12.84
N THR A 150 19.85 -0.74 12.81
CA THR A 150 19.16 -1.27 13.99
C THR A 150 18.45 -2.57 13.65
N THR A 151 18.34 -3.47 14.64
CA THR A 151 17.42 -4.60 14.57
C THR A 151 15.99 -4.10 14.39
N LEU A 152 15.19 -4.81 13.59
CA LEU A 152 13.78 -4.48 13.40
C LEU A 152 13.01 -4.69 14.73
N PRO A 153 12.14 -3.75 15.14
CA PRO A 153 11.41 -3.84 16.41
C PRO A 153 10.33 -4.92 16.35
N GLN A 154 9.62 -5.17 17.46
CA GLN A 154 8.55 -6.17 17.51
C GLN A 154 7.38 -5.90 16.54
N ASN A 155 7.11 -4.64 16.27
CA ASN A 155 6.03 -4.22 15.40
C ASN A 155 6.59 -3.29 14.34
N PHE A 156 6.52 -3.68 13.07
CA PHE A 156 7.03 -2.88 11.98
C PHE A 156 6.30 -3.18 10.67
N THR A 157 6.55 -2.33 9.70
CA THR A 157 6.01 -2.43 8.35
C THR A 157 7.14 -2.36 7.34
N VAL A 158 6.94 -3.04 6.22
CA VAL A 158 7.80 -2.95 5.03
C VAL A 158 6.91 -2.67 3.83
N GLU A 159 7.26 -1.64 3.06
CA GLU A 159 6.53 -1.23 1.87
C GLU A 159 7.54 -1.02 0.73
N PHE A 160 7.23 -1.46 -0.48
CA PHE A 160 8.04 -1.19 -1.67
C PHE A 160 7.21 -1.39 -2.94
N ASP A 161 7.65 -0.75 -4.02
CA ASP A 161 7.19 -1.04 -5.38
C ASP A 161 8.04 -2.14 -5.99
N LEU A 162 7.39 -3.10 -6.62
CA LEU A 162 7.98 -4.18 -7.38
C LEU A 162 7.59 -4.05 -8.85
N PHE A 163 8.52 -4.33 -9.75
CA PHE A 163 8.29 -4.39 -11.18
C PHE A 163 9.09 -5.55 -11.80
N TYR A 164 8.49 -6.19 -12.79
CA TYR A 164 9.18 -7.11 -13.69
C TYR A 164 8.61 -6.95 -15.11
N PRO A 165 9.46 -7.01 -16.15
CA PRO A 165 9.03 -6.78 -17.54
C PRO A 165 8.01 -7.82 -18.01
N ASP A 166 7.16 -7.41 -18.96
CA ASP A 166 6.30 -8.32 -19.71
C ASP A 166 7.05 -8.89 -20.92
N GLY A 167 6.66 -10.08 -21.36
CA GLY A 167 7.25 -10.76 -22.53
C GLY A 167 8.65 -11.34 -22.30
N THR A 168 9.20 -11.29 -21.09
CA THR A 168 10.51 -11.88 -20.75
C THR A 168 10.38 -12.97 -19.70
N THR A 169 11.38 -13.85 -19.63
CA THR A 169 11.51 -14.78 -18.50
C THR A 169 12.05 -14.03 -17.30
N ARG A 170 11.47 -14.27 -16.13
CA ARG A 170 11.97 -13.69 -14.87
C ARG A 170 12.39 -14.78 -13.89
N PRO A 171 13.41 -14.51 -13.06
CA PRO A 171 13.74 -15.41 -11.97
C PRO A 171 12.59 -15.48 -10.95
N PRO A 172 12.51 -16.55 -10.14
CA PRO A 172 11.70 -16.54 -8.94
C PRO A 172 12.14 -15.39 -8.03
N ILE A 173 11.18 -14.56 -7.62
CA ILE A 173 11.41 -13.40 -6.76
C ILE A 173 11.13 -13.84 -5.33
N THR A 174 12.04 -13.61 -4.40
CA THR A 174 11.78 -13.80 -2.97
C THR A 174 12.13 -12.55 -2.18
N PHE A 175 11.36 -12.28 -1.14
CA PHE A 175 11.64 -11.19 -0.20
C PHE A 175 11.18 -11.58 1.20
N GLY A 176 11.94 -11.17 2.21
CA GLY A 176 11.63 -11.54 3.57
C GLY A 176 12.78 -11.32 4.54
N PHE A 177 12.82 -12.15 5.58
CA PHE A 177 13.66 -11.99 6.75
C PHE A 177 14.64 -13.14 6.89
N SER A 178 15.81 -12.84 7.45
CA SER A 178 16.85 -13.81 7.72
C SER A 178 17.66 -13.39 8.95
N GLU A 179 18.30 -14.37 9.60
CA GLU A 179 19.33 -14.10 10.61
C GLU A 179 20.64 -13.55 10.00
N VAL A 180 20.81 -13.58 8.67
CA VAL A 180 22.01 -13.08 7.98
C VAL A 180 22.07 -11.55 7.98
N VAL A 181 23.23 -11.01 8.40
CA VAL A 181 23.48 -9.57 8.43
C VAL A 181 24.08 -9.03 7.12
N ASN A 182 25.04 -9.74 6.54
CA ASN A 182 25.71 -9.32 5.32
C ASN A 182 25.81 -10.49 4.32
N PRO A 183 25.10 -10.42 3.18
CA PRO A 183 25.08 -11.51 2.21
C PRO A 183 26.41 -11.72 1.47
N ALA A 184 27.26 -10.69 1.37
CA ALA A 184 28.59 -10.81 0.76
C ALA A 184 29.54 -11.63 1.62
N LYS A 185 29.33 -11.61 2.95
CA LYS A 185 30.18 -12.31 3.94
C LYS A 185 29.61 -13.65 4.36
N THR A 186 28.29 -13.84 4.29
CA THR A 186 27.64 -15.04 4.82
C THR A 186 26.48 -15.48 3.93
N SER A 187 26.53 -16.73 3.50
CA SER A 187 25.44 -17.34 2.72
C SER A 187 24.17 -17.48 3.56
N ILE A 188 23.02 -17.22 2.93
CA ILE A 188 21.69 -17.49 3.49
C ILE A 188 21.31 -18.98 3.48
N GLN A 189 22.09 -19.83 2.83
CA GLN A 189 21.82 -21.26 2.80
C GLN A 189 21.94 -21.86 4.20
N HIS A 190 21.02 -22.76 4.54
CA HIS A 190 20.92 -23.38 5.86
C HIS A 190 20.73 -22.42 7.04
N LYS A 191 20.42 -21.15 6.76
CA LYS A 191 20.10 -20.14 7.78
C LYS A 191 18.61 -20.09 8.04
N LYS A 192 18.25 -19.59 9.22
CA LYS A 192 16.86 -19.29 9.53
C LYS A 192 16.35 -18.21 8.58
N ILE A 193 15.25 -18.49 7.89
CA ILE A 193 14.62 -17.58 6.94
C ILE A 193 13.09 -17.68 6.99
N PHE A 194 12.44 -16.55 6.74
CA PHE A 194 11.04 -16.47 6.35
C PHE A 194 10.98 -15.62 5.08
N TYR A 195 10.33 -16.10 4.03
CA TYR A 195 10.19 -15.29 2.81
C TYR A 195 8.85 -15.52 2.12
N PHE A 196 8.35 -14.46 1.50
CA PHE A 196 7.37 -14.55 0.45
C PHE A 196 8.08 -14.78 -0.88
N HIS A 197 7.41 -15.45 -1.82
CA HIS A 197 7.94 -15.66 -3.14
C HIS A 197 6.88 -15.49 -4.22
N ILE A 198 7.33 -15.00 -5.37
CA ILE A 198 6.60 -15.03 -6.63
C ILE A 198 7.39 -15.96 -7.57
N PRO A 199 6.89 -17.18 -7.85
CA PRO A 199 7.57 -18.18 -8.67
C PRO A 199 7.72 -17.71 -10.12
N PRO A 200 8.49 -18.38 -10.99
CA PRO A 200 8.80 -17.87 -12.33
C PRO A 200 7.55 -17.83 -13.23
N THR A 201 7.68 -17.22 -14.42
CA THR A 201 6.60 -16.83 -15.37
C THR A 201 5.62 -17.93 -15.81
N ILE A 202 5.83 -19.17 -15.42
CA ILE A 202 4.96 -20.31 -15.74
C ILE A 202 3.86 -20.56 -14.69
N LYS A 203 3.85 -19.85 -13.56
CA LYS A 203 2.89 -20.08 -12.47
C LYS A 203 2.19 -18.79 -12.03
N ASP A 204 0.85 -18.82 -12.01
CA ASP A 204 0.00 -17.75 -11.47
C ASP A 204 -0.33 -18.01 -9.99
N ASN A 205 0.69 -17.85 -9.16
CA ASN A 205 0.56 -17.90 -7.71
C ASN A 205 1.58 -16.99 -7.02
N VAL A 206 1.35 -16.84 -5.72
CA VAL A 206 2.26 -16.22 -4.76
C VAL A 206 2.30 -17.13 -3.54
N GLY A 207 3.42 -17.18 -2.85
CA GLY A 207 3.54 -18.05 -1.70
C GLY A 207 4.46 -17.52 -0.62
N TYR A 208 4.61 -18.33 0.41
CA TYR A 208 5.62 -18.14 1.45
C TYR A 208 6.26 -19.48 1.83
N SER A 209 7.45 -19.41 2.41
CA SER A 209 8.11 -20.54 3.06
C SER A 209 8.91 -20.04 4.25
N THR A 210 9.11 -20.92 5.22
CA THR A 210 9.89 -20.63 6.43
C THR A 210 10.62 -21.88 6.91
N SER A 211 11.89 -21.71 7.26
CA SER A 211 12.69 -22.77 7.87
C SER A 211 12.36 -22.99 9.35
N LEU A 212 11.53 -22.14 9.97
CA LEU A 212 11.20 -22.22 11.40
C LEU A 212 10.34 -23.43 11.77
N TYR A 213 9.47 -23.90 10.85
CA TYR A 213 8.50 -24.95 11.15
C TYR A 213 8.63 -26.19 10.27
N SER A 214 8.86 -26.03 8.97
CA SER A 214 8.89 -27.18 8.05
C SER A 214 9.66 -26.97 6.75
N GLY A 215 9.99 -25.72 6.38
CA GLY A 215 10.50 -25.40 5.04
C GLY A 215 9.46 -25.58 3.92
N ARG A 216 8.24 -26.03 4.24
CA ARG A 216 7.20 -26.29 3.25
C ARG A 216 6.74 -24.99 2.59
N GLU A 217 6.66 -25.03 1.26
CA GLU A 217 6.10 -23.97 0.45
C GLU A 217 4.57 -24.00 0.51
N ILE A 218 3.97 -22.87 0.85
CA ILE A 218 2.52 -22.66 0.81
C ILE A 218 2.24 -21.60 -0.24
N THR A 219 1.29 -21.87 -1.14
CA THR A 219 0.96 -20.96 -2.24
C THR A 219 -0.54 -20.69 -2.30
N GLN A 220 -0.89 -19.53 -2.86
CA GLN A 220 -2.25 -19.11 -3.18
C GLN A 220 -2.29 -18.61 -4.64
N SER A 221 -3.41 -18.83 -5.33
CA SER A 221 -3.61 -18.26 -6.66
C SER A 221 -3.51 -16.74 -6.62
N TRP A 222 -2.66 -16.19 -7.49
CA TRP A 222 -2.46 -14.77 -7.67
C TRP A 222 -1.94 -14.55 -9.09
N PRO A 223 -2.48 -13.60 -9.87
CA PRO A 223 -2.27 -13.54 -11.32
C PRO A 223 -0.90 -12.94 -11.70
N ALA A 224 0.20 -13.58 -11.26
CA ALA A 224 1.56 -13.10 -11.39
C ALA A 224 1.93 -12.70 -12.82
N ASN A 225 1.46 -13.44 -13.81
CA ASN A 225 1.74 -13.14 -15.22
C ASN A 225 0.98 -11.90 -15.70
N LYS A 226 -0.28 -11.71 -15.29
CA LYS A 226 -1.07 -10.50 -15.64
C LYS A 226 -0.55 -9.23 -14.96
N MET A 227 0.34 -9.37 -13.98
CA MET A 227 0.98 -8.25 -13.29
C MET A 227 2.30 -7.85 -13.94
N ALA A 228 2.83 -8.63 -14.89
CA ALA A 228 4.02 -8.26 -15.65
C ALA A 228 3.79 -6.92 -16.39
N GLY A 229 4.83 -6.09 -16.46
CA GLY A 229 4.75 -4.76 -17.05
C GLY A 229 4.00 -3.72 -16.20
N LYS A 230 3.52 -4.08 -15.01
CA LYS A 230 2.84 -3.16 -14.08
C LYS A 230 3.67 -2.96 -12.82
N VAL A 231 3.53 -1.79 -12.21
CA VAL A 231 4.05 -1.54 -10.87
C VAL A 231 3.13 -2.21 -9.86
N ILE A 232 3.71 -3.05 -9.02
CA ILE A 232 3.02 -3.84 -7.99
C ILE A 232 3.42 -3.27 -6.63
N ARG A 233 2.45 -2.81 -5.84
CA ARG A 233 2.73 -2.34 -4.48
C ARG A 233 2.70 -3.52 -3.51
N ILE A 234 3.84 -3.76 -2.85
CA ILE A 234 3.96 -4.74 -1.77
C ILE A 234 3.92 -4.02 -0.43
N SER A 235 3.08 -4.50 0.48
CA SER A 235 3.00 -4.01 1.85
C SER A 235 2.97 -5.17 2.83
N ILE A 236 3.84 -5.15 3.82
CA ILE A 236 4.01 -6.21 4.82
C ILE A 236 3.85 -5.59 6.20
N ALA A 237 2.92 -6.12 6.99
CA ALA A 237 2.75 -5.73 8.39
C ALA A 237 3.21 -6.87 9.29
N VAL A 238 4.12 -6.57 10.21
CA VAL A 238 4.61 -7.49 11.24
C VAL A 238 4.16 -6.97 12.60
N ASN A 239 3.36 -7.76 13.32
CA ASN A 239 2.92 -7.45 14.68
C ASN A 239 3.27 -8.62 15.60
N SER A 240 4.36 -8.48 16.37
CA SER A 240 4.96 -9.57 17.15
C SER A 240 5.22 -10.78 16.25
N SER A 241 4.53 -11.91 16.46
CA SER A 241 4.66 -13.13 15.66
C SER A 241 3.79 -13.17 14.39
N ARG A 242 2.87 -12.20 14.23
CA ARG A 242 1.93 -12.16 13.11
C ARG A 242 2.54 -11.41 11.92
N ILE A 243 2.49 -12.02 10.73
CA ILE A 243 2.88 -11.38 9.47
C ILE A 243 1.70 -11.35 8.52
N ARG A 244 1.45 -10.20 7.89
CA ARG A 244 0.46 -10.05 6.83
C ARG A 244 1.12 -9.52 5.57
N LEU A 245 0.81 -10.13 4.42
CA LEU A 245 1.22 -9.67 3.10
C LEU A 245 0.00 -9.07 2.38
N TYR A 246 0.18 -7.88 1.83
CA TYR A 246 -0.75 -7.24 0.93
C TYR A 246 -0.05 -6.98 -0.40
N ILE A 247 -0.79 -7.23 -1.49
CA ILE A 247 -0.37 -6.91 -2.85
C ILE A 247 -1.47 -6.05 -3.46
N ASP A 248 -1.13 -4.84 -3.91
CA ASP A 248 -2.07 -3.84 -4.44
C ASP A 248 -3.32 -3.67 -3.56
N ALA A 249 -3.07 -3.47 -2.26
CA ALA A 249 -4.09 -3.33 -1.22
C ALA A 249 -4.98 -4.57 -0.97
N ARG A 250 -4.74 -5.70 -1.65
CA ARG A 250 -5.41 -6.96 -1.35
C ARG A 250 -4.58 -7.78 -0.36
N LYS A 251 -5.17 -8.16 0.78
CA LYS A 251 -4.52 -9.08 1.73
C LYS A 251 -4.43 -10.48 1.11
N ILE A 252 -3.20 -10.97 0.94
CA ILE A 252 -2.88 -12.28 0.39
C ILE A 252 -2.66 -13.28 1.51
N PHE A 253 -1.76 -12.97 2.44
CA PHE A 253 -1.46 -13.82 3.59
C PHE A 253 -1.71 -13.10 4.90
N ASP A 254 -2.15 -13.87 5.90
CA ASP A 254 -2.34 -13.42 7.27
C ASP A 254 -1.97 -14.59 8.19
N LEU A 255 -0.76 -14.54 8.74
CA LEU A 255 -0.14 -15.66 9.45
C LEU A 255 0.08 -15.26 10.91
N PRO A 256 -0.78 -15.69 11.86
CA PRO A 256 -0.70 -15.27 13.27
C PRO A 256 0.58 -15.71 14.00
N LYS A 257 1.26 -16.75 13.50
CA LYS A 257 2.47 -17.36 14.09
C LYS A 257 3.49 -17.63 12.99
N ALA A 258 3.88 -16.60 12.26
CA ALA A 258 4.86 -16.72 11.17
C ALA A 258 6.30 -16.61 11.64
N PHE A 259 6.52 -16.02 12.82
CA PHE A 259 7.82 -15.49 13.23
C PHE A 259 8.02 -15.67 14.74
N ASP A 260 9.20 -16.10 15.16
CA ASP A 260 9.64 -15.96 16.56
C ASP A 260 10.33 -14.60 16.71
N ALA A 261 9.91 -13.82 17.70
CA ALA A 261 10.13 -12.38 17.75
C ALA A 261 11.60 -11.96 17.77
N ASN A 262 12.54 -12.83 18.15
CA ASN A 262 13.93 -12.40 18.33
C ASN A 262 14.90 -12.88 17.25
N GLU A 263 14.60 -13.95 16.52
CA GLU A 263 15.64 -14.66 15.74
C GLU A 263 15.82 -14.17 14.30
N LEU A 264 14.79 -13.59 13.70
CA LEU A 264 14.78 -13.24 12.27
C LEU A 264 14.80 -11.72 12.01
N ARG A 265 14.84 -10.87 13.06
CA ARG A 265 14.72 -9.40 12.94
C ARG A 265 16.03 -8.69 12.60
N ASN A 266 17.03 -9.41 12.11
CA ASN A 266 18.33 -8.83 11.81
C ASN A 266 18.32 -8.02 10.52
N ASN A 267 17.53 -8.45 9.51
CA ASN A 267 17.47 -7.79 8.22
C ASN A 267 16.22 -8.13 7.41
N PHE A 268 16.01 -7.34 6.35
CA PHE A 268 15.11 -7.64 5.25
C PHE A 268 15.95 -7.91 3.98
N HIS A 269 15.53 -8.83 3.12
CA HIS A 269 16.26 -9.15 1.89
C HIS A 269 15.34 -9.25 0.68
N PHE A 270 15.94 -9.09 -0.49
CA PHE A 270 15.35 -9.36 -1.79
C PHE A 270 16.28 -10.30 -2.56
N ARG A 271 15.73 -11.32 -3.20
CA ARG A 271 16.52 -12.33 -3.91
C ARG A 271 15.87 -12.70 -5.23
N ALA A 272 16.69 -12.81 -6.26
CA ALA A 272 16.37 -13.55 -7.46
C ALA A 272 16.97 -14.94 -7.33
N ALA A 273 16.13 -15.97 -7.18
CA ALA A 273 16.63 -17.34 -7.17
C ALA A 273 17.15 -17.71 -8.58
N PRO A 274 18.20 -18.53 -8.70
CA PRO A 274 18.74 -18.91 -9.99
C PRO A 274 17.69 -19.67 -10.82
N LEU A 275 17.61 -19.35 -12.11
CA LEU A 275 16.76 -20.03 -13.08
C LEU A 275 17.57 -20.49 -14.30
N ILE A 276 17.23 -21.66 -14.85
CA ILE A 276 17.86 -22.25 -16.03
C ILE A 276 16.76 -22.45 -17.11
N PRO A 277 16.93 -21.93 -18.34
CA PRO A 277 18.03 -21.07 -18.79
C PRO A 277 18.03 -19.72 -18.06
N LYS A 278 19.22 -19.09 -17.97
CA LYS A 278 19.38 -17.81 -17.29
C LYS A 278 18.44 -16.77 -17.92
N PRO A 279 17.56 -16.13 -17.15
CA PRO A 279 16.68 -15.11 -17.67
C PRO A 279 17.50 -13.89 -18.12
N GLN A 280 17.02 -13.22 -19.16
CA GLN A 280 17.68 -12.00 -19.66
C GLN A 280 17.54 -10.84 -18.66
N ASP A 281 16.41 -10.82 -17.94
CA ASP A 281 16.07 -9.79 -16.97
C ASP A 281 16.13 -10.29 -15.52
N GLY A 282 16.20 -9.33 -14.61
CA GLY A 282 15.95 -9.52 -13.18
C GLY A 282 14.55 -9.06 -12.79
N PHE A 283 14.40 -8.69 -11.53
CA PHE A 283 13.28 -7.86 -11.08
C PHE A 283 13.79 -6.52 -10.55
N TYR A 284 12.87 -5.58 -10.43
CA TYR A 284 13.17 -4.19 -10.12
C TYR A 284 12.37 -3.77 -8.91
N LEU A 285 12.98 -3.04 -8.00
CA LEU A 285 12.28 -2.49 -6.84
C LEU A 285 12.59 -1.01 -6.66
N ARG A 286 11.66 -0.29 -6.01
CA ARG A 286 11.89 1.08 -5.54
C ARG A 286 10.99 1.45 -4.38
N ASN A 287 11.19 2.64 -3.83
CA ASN A 287 10.36 3.19 -2.76
C ASN A 287 10.30 2.25 -1.55
N LEU A 288 11.44 1.63 -1.20
CA LEU A 288 11.52 0.82 0.00
C LEU A 288 11.32 1.73 1.21
N ARG A 289 10.42 1.32 2.10
CA ARG A 289 10.19 1.97 3.38
C ARG A 289 10.01 0.89 4.43
N ILE A 290 10.84 0.96 5.47
CA ILE A 290 10.72 0.13 6.66
C ILE A 290 10.48 1.07 7.83
N ALA A 291 9.41 0.86 8.56
CA ALA A 291 9.04 1.72 9.68
C ALA A 291 8.50 0.90 10.85
N GLU A 292 8.91 1.28 12.06
CA GLU A 292 8.29 0.81 13.28
C GLU A 292 6.82 1.23 13.27
N SER A 293 5.95 0.25 13.49
CA SER A 293 4.52 0.48 13.70
C SER A 293 4.27 0.40 15.19
N GLY A 294 3.98 1.52 15.84
CA GLY A 294 3.58 1.47 17.24
C GLY A 294 2.37 0.55 17.43
N LEU A 295 2.25 -0.02 18.64
CA LEU A 295 0.92 -0.31 19.14
C LEU A 295 0.18 1.03 19.21
N ASP A 296 -0.73 1.18 18.25
CA ASP A 296 -1.99 1.92 18.36
C ASP A 296 -1.86 3.47 18.29
N ALA A 297 -1.94 4.02 17.08
CA ALA A 297 -2.21 5.45 16.83
C ALA A 297 -3.33 5.97 17.73
N ARG A 298 -4.32 5.11 17.97
CA ARG A 298 -5.40 5.32 18.92
C ARG A 298 -4.91 5.43 20.37
N SER A 299 -4.07 4.53 20.90
CA SER A 299 -3.50 4.66 22.25
C SER A 299 -2.70 5.95 22.44
N GLN A 300 -1.86 6.33 21.46
CA GLN A 300 -1.13 7.60 21.53
C GLN A 300 -2.09 8.80 21.57
N PHE A 301 -3.09 8.81 20.69
CA PHE A 301 -4.07 9.89 20.60
C PHE A 301 -4.98 9.96 21.84
N VAL A 302 -5.47 8.82 22.33
CA VAL A 302 -6.32 8.72 23.52
C VAL A 302 -5.58 9.21 24.78
N ASN A 303 -4.29 8.88 24.92
CA ASN A 303 -3.51 9.24 26.11
C ASN A 303 -3.03 10.69 26.10
N SER A 304 -2.59 11.21 24.96
CA SER A 304 -1.95 12.54 24.88
C SER A 304 -2.83 13.63 24.28
N GLY A 305 -3.95 13.27 23.65
CA GLY A 305 -4.75 14.19 22.83
C GLY A 305 -4.05 14.64 21.54
N LYS A 306 -2.87 14.11 21.22
CA LYS A 306 -2.12 14.43 20.01
C LYS A 306 -1.59 13.16 19.33
N TYR A 307 -1.64 13.11 18.01
CA TYR A 307 -1.01 12.04 17.25
C TYR A 307 -0.41 12.63 15.97
N SER A 308 0.88 12.37 15.75
CA SER A 308 1.62 12.87 14.59
C SER A 308 2.14 11.68 13.79
N THR A 309 1.84 11.63 12.49
CA THR A 309 2.14 10.46 11.68
C THR A 309 2.65 10.81 10.29
N THR A 310 3.61 10.01 9.82
CA THR A 310 4.07 9.98 8.42
C THR A 310 3.31 8.94 7.60
N GLY A 311 2.41 8.17 8.22
CA GLY A 311 1.65 7.09 7.57
C GLY A 311 0.44 7.57 6.76
N ILE A 312 0.12 8.86 6.77
CA ILE A 312 -0.83 9.45 5.81
C ILE A 312 -0.06 9.80 4.54
N LEU A 313 -0.06 8.87 3.59
CA LEU A 313 0.67 8.95 2.33
C LEU A 313 -0.17 9.64 1.24
N PHE A 314 0.50 10.48 0.45
CA PHE A 314 -0.08 11.19 -0.68
C PHE A 314 0.68 10.86 -1.96
N GLU A 315 -0.01 10.90 -3.09
CA GLU A 315 0.67 10.91 -4.40
C GLU A 315 1.66 12.10 -4.47
N VAL A 316 2.78 11.91 -5.18
CA VAL A 316 3.84 12.93 -5.29
C VAL A 316 3.26 14.25 -5.82
N GLY A 317 3.53 15.36 -5.12
CA GLY A 317 3.05 16.69 -5.48
C GLY A 317 1.53 16.89 -5.35
N SER A 318 0.81 15.94 -4.75
CA SER A 318 -0.65 15.93 -4.70
C SER A 318 -1.20 15.93 -3.26
N ALA A 319 -2.50 16.16 -3.16
CA ALA A 319 -3.32 15.95 -1.97
C ALA A 319 -4.19 14.68 -2.08
N ASN A 320 -4.00 13.86 -3.12
CA ASN A 320 -4.64 12.56 -3.25
C ASN A 320 -4.06 11.59 -2.22
N ILE A 321 -4.89 11.16 -1.28
CA ILE A 321 -4.52 10.22 -0.22
C ILE A 321 -4.45 8.80 -0.80
N MET A 322 -3.33 8.12 -0.55
CA MET A 322 -3.17 6.73 -0.96
C MET A 322 -3.98 5.80 -0.05
N PRO A 323 -4.52 4.68 -0.57
CA PRO A 323 -5.34 3.74 0.20
C PRO A 323 -4.71 3.26 1.52
N HIS A 324 -3.38 3.21 1.61
CA HIS A 324 -2.60 2.81 2.80
C HIS A 324 -2.82 3.69 4.02
N SER A 325 -3.27 4.94 3.80
CA SER A 325 -3.56 5.89 4.87
C SER A 325 -4.87 5.58 5.59
N PHE A 326 -5.76 4.79 4.98
CA PHE A 326 -7.12 4.58 5.49
C PHE A 326 -7.17 3.86 6.83
N GLY A 327 -6.17 3.02 7.15
CA GLY A 327 -6.09 2.37 8.47
C GLY A 327 -6.01 3.40 9.59
N ILE A 328 -5.09 4.37 9.49
CA ILE A 328 -4.95 5.46 10.48
C ILE A 328 -6.20 6.33 10.52
N LEU A 329 -6.77 6.65 9.36
CA LEU A 329 -7.99 7.45 9.27
C LEU A 329 -9.18 6.75 9.93
N LYS A 330 -9.26 5.42 9.79
CA LYS A 330 -10.25 4.60 10.47
C LYS A 330 -10.06 4.63 11.98
N ASP A 331 -8.83 4.49 12.47
CA ASP A 331 -8.56 4.53 13.92
C ASP A 331 -8.98 5.88 14.52
N MET A 332 -8.66 6.99 13.84
CA MET A 332 -9.11 8.32 14.25
C MET A 332 -10.64 8.46 14.19
N ALA A 333 -11.27 7.92 13.15
CA ALA A 333 -12.73 7.93 13.03
C ALA A 333 -13.42 7.12 14.12
N ASP A 334 -12.92 5.92 14.45
CA ASP A 334 -13.46 5.07 15.51
C ASP A 334 -13.40 5.79 16.87
N ILE A 335 -12.30 6.50 17.16
CA ILE A 335 -12.19 7.32 18.38
C ILE A 335 -13.25 8.42 18.40
N LEU A 336 -13.46 9.11 17.26
CA LEU A 336 -14.45 10.18 17.15
C LEU A 336 -15.89 9.66 17.26
N ILE A 337 -16.15 8.44 16.78
CA ILE A 337 -17.45 7.77 16.93
C ILE A 337 -17.71 7.43 18.40
N GLU A 338 -16.71 6.87 19.09
CA GLU A 338 -16.81 6.52 20.51
C GLU A 338 -16.88 7.74 21.45
N LYS A 339 -16.34 8.88 21.02
CA LYS A 339 -16.27 10.13 21.79
C LYS A 339 -17.04 11.23 21.06
N PRO A 340 -18.39 11.25 21.11
CA PRO A 340 -19.21 12.14 20.28
C PRO A 340 -18.95 13.65 20.49
N ASP A 341 -18.52 14.03 21.69
CA ASP A 341 -18.23 15.44 22.04
C ASP A 341 -16.82 15.89 21.61
N MET A 342 -15.97 14.97 21.16
CA MET A 342 -14.59 15.28 20.82
C MET A 342 -14.51 16.07 19.51
N MET A 343 -13.77 17.17 19.53
CA MET A 343 -13.37 17.92 18.35
C MET A 343 -11.92 17.62 17.97
N LEU A 344 -11.64 17.61 16.66
CA LEU A 344 -10.34 17.25 16.10
C LEU A 344 -9.83 18.36 15.19
N LYS A 345 -8.58 18.77 15.40
CA LYS A 345 -7.80 19.60 14.47
C LYS A 345 -6.81 18.74 13.70
N ILE A 346 -6.82 18.88 12.38
CA ILE A 346 -5.96 18.16 11.45
C ILE A 346 -4.97 19.15 10.84
N ILE A 347 -3.67 18.92 11.01
CA ILE A 347 -2.61 19.82 10.55
C ILE A 347 -1.75 19.11 9.52
N GLY A 348 -1.59 19.71 8.34
CA GLY A 348 -0.66 19.21 7.33
C GLY A 348 0.71 19.88 7.42
N HIS A 349 1.77 19.12 7.15
CA HIS A 349 3.14 19.61 7.03
C HIS A 349 3.77 19.14 5.71
N THR A 350 4.73 19.90 5.20
CA THR A 350 5.57 19.55 4.04
C THR A 350 7.03 19.46 4.45
N ASP A 351 7.87 18.94 3.56
CA ASP A 351 9.32 19.18 3.66
C ASP A 351 9.64 20.64 3.25
N ASN A 352 10.93 20.97 3.27
CA ASN A 352 11.45 22.29 2.95
C ASN A 352 11.74 22.48 1.44
N ASP A 353 11.37 21.52 0.58
CA ASP A 353 11.59 21.64 -0.85
C ASP A 353 10.50 22.54 -1.48
N GLY A 354 10.89 23.48 -2.33
CA GLY A 354 9.98 24.41 -3.01
C GLY A 354 9.62 25.67 -2.21
N GLY A 355 8.75 26.51 -2.79
CA GLY A 355 8.42 27.83 -2.23
C GLY A 355 7.52 27.76 -0.99
N THR A 356 7.76 28.63 -0.02
CA THR A 356 7.02 28.69 1.26
C THR A 356 5.50 28.77 1.06
N GLN A 357 5.03 29.60 0.12
CA GLN A 357 3.60 29.75 -0.17
C GLN A 357 2.99 28.47 -0.78
N LEU A 358 3.71 27.82 -1.70
CA LEU A 358 3.28 26.54 -2.30
C LEU A 358 3.19 25.44 -1.25
N ASN A 359 4.16 25.38 -0.35
CA ASN A 359 4.18 24.43 0.76
C ASN A 359 3.03 24.67 1.75
N MET A 360 2.74 25.93 2.06
CA MET A 360 1.59 26.29 2.89
C MET A 360 0.27 25.83 2.25
N GLU A 361 0.06 26.12 0.97
CA GLU A 361 -1.14 25.69 0.24
C GLU A 361 -1.26 24.16 0.15
N LEU A 362 -0.17 23.46 -0.18
CA LEU A 362 -0.15 22.01 -0.29
C LEU A 362 -0.47 21.35 1.06
N SER A 363 0.13 21.84 2.14
CA SER A 363 -0.12 21.33 3.48
C SER A 363 -1.59 21.47 3.89
N ARG A 364 -2.23 22.60 3.60
CA ARG A 364 -3.65 22.84 3.86
C ARG A 364 -4.55 21.98 2.98
N LYS A 365 -4.20 21.79 1.70
CA LYS A 365 -4.92 20.89 0.77
C LYS A 365 -4.88 19.44 1.28
N ARG A 366 -3.73 18.98 1.79
CA ARG A 366 -3.57 17.65 2.39
C ARG A 366 -4.42 17.48 3.65
N ALA A 367 -4.42 18.45 4.55
CA ALA A 367 -5.30 18.43 5.73
C ALA A 367 -6.79 18.43 5.34
N ALA A 368 -7.18 19.20 4.33
CA ALA A 368 -8.53 19.21 3.80
C ALA A 368 -8.95 17.86 3.19
N ALA A 369 -8.04 17.17 2.49
CA ALA A 369 -8.29 15.83 1.96
C ALA A 369 -8.53 14.81 3.08
N VAL A 370 -7.76 14.88 4.17
CA VAL A 370 -7.95 14.03 5.35
C VAL A 370 -9.32 14.27 5.99
N LYS A 371 -9.68 15.54 6.23
CA LYS A 371 -11.01 15.93 6.74
C LYS A 371 -12.12 15.37 5.85
N MET A 372 -11.98 15.52 4.54
CA MET A 372 -12.98 15.06 3.57
C MET A 372 -13.19 13.54 3.63
N ILE A 373 -12.13 12.75 3.83
CA ILE A 373 -12.27 11.29 3.98
C ILE A 373 -12.99 10.94 5.27
N LEU A 374 -12.62 11.56 6.40
CA LEU A 374 -13.30 11.36 7.68
C LEU A 374 -14.80 11.66 7.60
N GLU A 375 -15.19 12.71 6.87
CA GLU A 375 -16.59 13.04 6.63
C GLU A 375 -17.29 12.04 5.70
N LYS A 376 -16.72 11.81 4.51
CA LYS A 376 -17.42 11.11 3.43
C LYS A 376 -17.45 9.61 3.59
N GLU A 377 -16.36 9.04 4.09
CA GLU A 377 -16.18 7.58 4.18
C GLU A 377 -16.53 7.06 5.57
N PHE A 378 -16.29 7.86 6.62
CA PHE A 378 -16.53 7.45 8.01
C PHE A 378 -17.70 8.17 8.69
N GLY A 379 -18.34 9.13 8.03
CA GLY A 379 -19.55 9.78 8.52
C GLY A 379 -19.34 10.74 9.70
N ILE A 380 -18.11 11.21 9.92
CA ILE A 380 -17.82 12.17 10.99
C ILE A 380 -18.43 13.53 10.64
N ASN A 381 -19.10 14.16 11.60
CA ASN A 381 -19.68 15.49 11.40
C ASN A 381 -18.59 16.54 11.12
N ALA A 382 -18.72 17.26 10.02
CA ALA A 382 -17.79 18.31 9.57
C ALA A 382 -17.50 19.38 10.63
N ASN A 383 -18.47 19.68 11.50
CA ASN A 383 -18.34 20.68 12.56
C ASN A 383 -17.40 20.22 13.68
N ARG A 384 -17.13 18.91 13.77
CA ARG A 384 -16.17 18.34 14.72
C ARG A 384 -14.74 18.35 14.21
N LEU A 385 -14.53 18.75 12.94
CA LEU A 385 -13.25 18.69 12.27
C LEU A 385 -12.80 20.09 11.86
N SER A 386 -11.64 20.52 12.34
CA SER A 386 -10.95 21.72 11.87
C SER A 386 -9.66 21.33 11.15
N ILE A 387 -9.18 22.20 10.26
CA ILE A 387 -7.96 21.97 9.50
C ILE A 387 -7.01 23.15 9.63
N ASP A 388 -5.72 22.87 9.50
CA ASP A 388 -4.67 23.87 9.42
C ASP A 388 -3.54 23.38 8.50
N GLY A 389 -2.73 24.31 8.01
CA GLY A 389 -1.54 24.02 7.21
C GLY A 389 -0.35 24.75 7.80
N LYS A 390 0.78 24.07 7.91
CA LYS A 390 2.02 24.66 8.43
C LYS A 390 3.14 24.72 7.38
N GLY A 391 2.91 24.19 6.18
CA GLY A 391 3.96 24.05 5.17
C GLY A 391 5.23 23.47 5.79
N SER A 392 6.35 24.15 5.58
CA SER A 392 7.66 23.81 6.14
C SER A 392 8.02 24.58 7.42
N SER A 393 7.12 25.37 7.99
CA SER A 393 7.44 26.29 9.11
C SER A 393 7.68 25.60 10.44
N GLU A 394 7.15 24.39 10.61
CA GLU A 394 7.29 23.56 11.82
C GLU A 394 7.90 22.18 11.46
N PRO A 395 9.19 22.15 11.08
CA PRO A 395 9.86 20.92 10.71
C PRO A 395 10.09 20.04 11.95
N PHE A 396 9.89 18.74 11.79
CA PHE A 396 10.29 17.74 12.79
C PHE A 396 11.82 17.68 12.88
N SER A 397 12.50 17.76 11.74
CA SER A 397 13.95 17.83 11.64
C SER A 397 14.38 18.90 10.64
N ARG A 398 15.39 19.69 11.00
CA ARG A 398 16.01 20.70 10.12
C ARG A 398 17.14 20.13 9.26
N ILE A 399 17.50 18.86 9.47
CA ILE A 399 18.56 18.19 8.72
C ILE A 399 18.09 17.99 7.28
N ALA A 400 18.95 18.30 6.32
CA ALA A 400 18.70 18.09 4.90
C ALA A 400 19.04 16.64 4.48
N SER A 401 18.29 15.66 5.00
CA SER A 401 18.41 14.25 4.59
C SER A 401 17.08 13.69 4.06
N PRO A 402 17.09 12.66 3.20
CA PRO A 402 15.86 12.00 2.74
C PRO A 402 14.94 11.54 3.88
N GLU A 403 15.51 11.00 4.95
CA GLU A 403 14.78 10.53 6.14
C GLU A 403 14.14 11.70 6.89
N ALA A 404 14.86 12.81 7.03
CA ALA A 404 14.36 14.02 7.67
C ALA A 404 13.22 14.66 6.86
N LYS A 405 13.34 14.70 5.53
CA LYS A 405 12.27 15.15 4.62
C LYS A 405 11.04 14.26 4.73
N ALA A 406 11.21 12.94 4.78
CA ALA A 406 10.12 12.00 4.99
C ALA A 406 9.40 12.22 6.34
N LYS A 407 10.14 12.52 7.41
CA LYS A 407 9.58 12.86 8.73
C LYS A 407 8.85 14.22 8.74
N ASN A 408 9.29 15.18 7.92
CA ASN A 408 8.65 16.49 7.80
C ASN A 408 7.32 16.43 7.03
N ARG A 409 7.20 15.56 6.02
CA ARG A 409 5.95 15.27 5.31
C ARG A 409 5.01 14.42 6.18
N ARG A 410 4.30 15.07 7.11
CA ARG A 410 3.45 14.43 8.10
C ARG A 410 2.08 15.10 8.24
N VAL A 411 1.16 14.39 8.89
CA VAL A 411 -0.12 14.91 9.35
C VAL A 411 -0.20 14.80 10.86
N GLU A 412 -0.67 15.85 11.52
CA GLU A 412 -0.94 15.85 12.96
C GLU A 412 -2.44 15.92 13.24
N PHE A 413 -2.87 15.15 14.22
CA PHE A 413 -4.20 15.10 14.78
C PHE A 413 -4.13 15.64 16.21
N ILE A 414 -4.94 16.65 16.54
CA ILE A 414 -4.94 17.29 17.85
C ILE A 414 -6.38 17.36 18.35
N LYS A 415 -6.64 16.81 19.53
CA LYS A 415 -7.89 17.01 20.26
C LYS A 415 -8.01 18.47 20.66
N LEU A 416 -9.13 19.10 20.33
CA LEU A 416 -9.47 20.46 20.74
C LEU A 416 -10.12 20.51 22.12
#